data_AF-A0A7X4WBR7-F1
#
_entry.id   AF-A0A7X4WBR7-F1
#
_cell.length_a   1.000
_cell.length_b   1.000
_cell.length_c   1.000
_cell.angle_alpha   90.00
_cell.angle_beta   90.00
_cell.angle_gamma   90.00
#
_symmetry.space_group_name_H-M   'P 1'
#
loop_
_entity.id
_entity.type
_entity.pdbx_description
1 polymer ?
#
loop_
_entity_poly.entity_id
_entity_poly.type
_entity_poly.pdbx_seq_one_letter_code
_entity_poly.pdbx_strand_id
1 'polypeptide(L)'
;MKSLIAPLFIASLTAFPVQADDLDQAAKDVCGCLAQPYAELEKALQAVKTDKGNDLSSLMNSKDELTKMMEATQTCMEDLRKQYPEIEADKALQKQVMDKTRQYCPNPLETLDLKAPAG
;
A
#
# COMPACT_ATOMS: atom_id res chain seq x y z
N MET A 1 -38.22 52.09 -5.16
CA MET A 1 -37.12 51.22 -5.63
C MET A 1 -36.78 50.26 -4.49
N LYS A 2 -37.02 48.97 -4.69
CA LYS A 2 -36.99 47.93 -3.64
C LYS A 2 -35.66 47.19 -3.80
N SER A 3 -34.67 47.54 -3.00
CA SER A 3 -33.34 46.92 -3.06
C SER A 3 -33.38 45.64 -2.22
N LEU A 4 -33.36 44.49 -2.91
CA LEU A 4 -33.25 43.17 -2.31
C LEU A 4 -31.77 42.83 -2.19
N ILE A 5 -31.18 43.03 -1.01
CA ILE A 5 -29.83 42.55 -0.70
C ILE A 5 -30.00 41.14 -0.13
N ALA A 6 -29.79 40.14 -0.98
CA ALA A 6 -29.72 38.74 -0.57
C ALA A 6 -28.37 38.46 0.10
N PRO A 7 -28.32 37.79 1.26
CA PRO A 7 -27.06 37.39 1.86
C PRO A 7 -26.47 36.22 1.06
N LEU A 8 -25.30 36.46 0.46
CA LEU A 8 -24.41 35.44 -0.08
C LEU A 8 -23.95 34.54 1.09
N PHE A 9 -24.58 33.38 1.24
CA PHE A 9 -24.07 32.29 2.06
C PHE A 9 -22.83 31.72 1.36
N ILE A 10 -21.65 32.22 1.76
CA ILE A 10 -20.36 31.60 1.43
C ILE A 10 -20.27 30.32 2.25
N ALA A 11 -20.67 29.20 1.66
CA ALA A 11 -20.45 27.88 2.24
C ALA A 11 -18.94 27.61 2.27
N SER A 12 -18.32 27.84 3.43
CA SER A 12 -16.95 27.42 3.70
C SER A 12 -16.86 25.90 3.55
N LEU A 13 -16.15 25.44 2.52
CA LEU A 13 -15.67 24.07 2.39
C LEU A 13 -14.75 23.79 3.58
N THR A 14 -15.28 23.19 4.62
CA THR A 14 -14.48 22.66 5.73
C THR A 14 -13.72 21.46 5.20
N ALA A 15 -12.42 21.63 4.94
CA ALA A 15 -11.50 20.50 4.86
C ALA A 15 -11.56 19.78 6.21
N PHE A 16 -12.10 18.57 6.23
CA PHE A 16 -12.05 17.73 7.42
C PHE A 16 -10.58 17.35 7.64
N PRO A 17 -10.01 17.58 8.84
CA PRO A 17 -8.67 17.14 9.12
C PRO A 17 -8.69 15.61 9.22
N VAL A 18 -8.03 14.92 8.28
CA VAL A 18 -7.69 13.50 8.44
C VAL A 18 -6.91 13.34 9.74
N GLN A 19 -7.41 12.52 10.65
CA GLN A 19 -6.78 12.35 11.95
C GLN A 19 -5.58 11.40 11.84
N ALA A 20 -4.60 11.58 12.73
CA ALA A 20 -3.42 10.70 12.78
C ALA A 20 -3.82 9.22 12.97
N ASP A 21 -4.89 8.96 13.73
CA ASP A 21 -5.44 7.63 13.92
C ASP A 21 -5.94 7.00 12.60
N ASP A 22 -6.51 7.79 11.70
CA ASP A 22 -6.96 7.30 10.39
C ASP A 22 -5.78 6.89 9.52
N LEU A 23 -4.67 7.63 9.59
CA LEU A 23 -3.43 7.29 8.88
C LEU A 23 -2.77 6.02 9.44
N ASP A 24 -2.79 5.85 10.76
CA ASP A 24 -2.26 4.64 11.42
C ASP A 24 -3.12 3.41 11.15
N GLN A 25 -4.45 3.56 11.16
CA GLN A 25 -5.35 2.46 10.85
C GLN A 25 -5.26 2.09 9.36
N ALA A 26 -5.27 3.06 8.45
CA ALA A 26 -5.08 2.80 7.02
C ALA A 26 -3.76 2.07 6.74
N ALA A 27 -2.68 2.45 7.42
CA ALA A 27 -1.39 1.77 7.27
C ALA A 27 -1.42 0.31 7.72
N LYS A 28 -2.12 0.00 8.82
CA LYS A 28 -2.32 -1.38 9.30
C LYS A 28 -3.23 -2.18 8.37
N ASP A 29 -4.25 -1.56 7.80
CA ASP A 29 -5.16 -2.24 6.86
C ASP A 29 -4.44 -2.56 5.55
N VAL A 30 -3.57 -1.65 5.06
CA VAL A 30 -2.65 -1.94 3.95
C VAL A 30 -1.77 -3.14 4.29
N CYS A 31 -1.23 -3.23 5.50
CA CYS A 31 -0.49 -4.42 5.94
C CYS A 31 -1.35 -5.69 5.96
N GLY A 32 -2.63 -5.58 6.31
CA GLY A 32 -3.59 -6.68 6.21
C GLY A 32 -3.71 -7.22 4.79
N CYS A 33 -3.80 -6.32 3.78
CA CYS A 33 -3.81 -6.71 2.37
C CYS A 33 -2.50 -7.42 1.94
N LEU A 34 -1.37 -7.02 2.51
CA LEU A 34 -0.05 -7.52 2.13
C LEU A 34 0.36 -8.78 2.92
N ALA A 35 -0.31 -9.12 4.01
CA ALA A 35 0.12 -10.17 4.93
C ALA A 35 0.30 -11.54 4.25
N GLN A 36 -0.70 -12.00 3.49
CA GLN A 36 -0.62 -13.29 2.80
C GLN A 36 0.36 -13.26 1.61
N PRO A 37 0.35 -12.24 0.73
CA PRO A 37 1.39 -12.03 -0.28
C PRO A 37 2.82 -12.06 0.28
N TYR A 38 3.07 -11.37 1.39
CA TYR A 38 4.40 -11.30 2.00
C TYR A 38 4.80 -12.63 2.62
N ALA A 39 3.88 -13.36 3.25
CA ALA A 39 4.14 -14.69 3.78
C ALA A 39 4.53 -15.70 2.68
N GLU A 40 3.83 -15.68 1.53
CA GLU A 40 4.21 -16.55 0.40
C GLU A 40 5.55 -16.15 -0.20
N LEU A 41 5.80 -14.84 -0.33
CA LEU A 41 7.08 -14.33 -0.79
C LEU A 41 8.23 -14.75 0.14
N GLU A 42 8.07 -14.64 1.46
CA GLU A 42 9.06 -15.09 2.43
C GLU A 42 9.37 -16.59 2.33
N LYS A 43 8.35 -17.44 2.18
CA LYS A 43 8.54 -18.89 1.96
C LYS A 43 9.36 -19.15 0.71
N ALA A 44 9.02 -18.49 -0.39
CA ALA A 44 9.74 -18.64 -1.65
C ALA A 44 11.19 -18.15 -1.53
N LEU A 45 11.42 -17.03 -0.83
CA LEU A 45 12.77 -16.52 -0.56
C LEU A 45 13.60 -17.46 0.31
N GLN A 46 12.98 -18.12 1.30
CA GLN A 46 13.67 -19.13 2.11
C GLN A 46 14.08 -20.35 1.27
N ALA A 47 13.22 -20.80 0.36
CA ALA A 47 13.54 -21.91 -0.55
C ALA A 47 14.74 -21.59 -1.46
N VAL A 48 14.82 -20.35 -1.98
CA VAL A 48 15.96 -19.89 -2.79
C VAL A 48 17.25 -19.81 -1.98
N LYS A 49 17.20 -19.43 -0.70
CA LYS A 49 18.40 -19.42 0.17
C LYS A 49 18.96 -20.82 0.43
N THR A 50 18.11 -21.85 0.40
CA THR A 50 18.50 -23.24 0.66
C THR A 50 18.99 -23.98 -0.59
N ASP A 51 18.53 -23.59 -1.78
CA ASP A 51 19.06 -24.10 -3.05
C ASP A 51 20.34 -23.35 -3.42
N LYS A 52 21.36 -24.06 -3.91
CA LYS A 52 22.74 -23.57 -4.14
C LYS A 52 22.90 -22.50 -5.24
N GLY A 53 21.86 -21.76 -5.59
CA GLY A 53 21.90 -20.67 -6.55
C GLY A 53 20.93 -19.59 -6.09
N ASN A 54 21.45 -18.38 -5.93
CA ASN A 54 20.71 -17.14 -5.65
C ASN A 54 19.84 -16.74 -6.87
N ASP A 55 19.11 -17.69 -7.44
CA ASP A 55 18.44 -17.56 -8.72
C ASP A 55 16.96 -17.23 -8.51
N LEU A 56 16.68 -15.93 -8.40
CA LEU A 56 15.33 -15.38 -8.40
C LEU A 56 14.54 -15.71 -9.69
N SER A 57 15.19 -16.24 -10.73
CA SER A 57 14.51 -16.63 -11.98
C SER A 57 13.43 -17.67 -11.74
N SER A 58 13.60 -18.58 -10.77
CA SER A 58 12.56 -19.56 -10.39
C SER A 58 11.34 -18.90 -9.74
N LEU A 59 11.53 -17.79 -9.03
CA LEU A 59 10.45 -16.96 -8.49
C LEU A 59 9.72 -16.22 -9.63
N MET A 60 10.46 -15.71 -10.62
CA MET A 60 9.90 -15.00 -11.78
C MET A 60 9.24 -15.92 -12.82
N ASN A 61 9.61 -17.20 -12.87
CA ASN A 61 9.00 -18.20 -13.76
C ASN A 61 7.58 -18.59 -13.32
N SER A 62 7.19 -18.30 -12.08
CA SER A 62 5.85 -18.54 -11.54
C SER A 62 4.89 -17.39 -11.84
N LYS A 63 4.83 -16.97 -13.12
CA LYS A 63 4.00 -15.83 -13.58
C LYS A 63 2.55 -15.91 -13.11
N ASP A 64 1.97 -17.11 -13.09
CA ASP A 64 0.58 -17.32 -12.66
C ASP A 64 0.40 -17.05 -11.16
N GLU A 65 1.33 -17.47 -10.32
CA GLU A 65 1.27 -17.24 -8.87
C GLU A 65 1.52 -15.78 -8.53
N LEU A 66 2.44 -15.12 -9.25
CA LEU A 66 2.68 -13.69 -9.09
C LEU A 66 1.48 -12.87 -9.53
N THR A 67 0.80 -13.28 -10.61
CA THR A 67 -0.44 -12.64 -11.09
C THR A 67 -1.57 -12.80 -10.08
N LYS A 68 -1.81 -14.01 -9.56
CA LYS A 68 -2.83 -14.23 -8.50
C LYS A 68 -2.56 -13.40 -7.25
N MET A 69 -1.29 -13.31 -6.84
CA MET A 69 -0.89 -12.48 -5.70
C MET A 69 -1.18 -11.00 -5.95
N MET A 70 -0.90 -10.50 -7.16
CA MET A 70 -1.22 -9.13 -7.57
C MET A 70 -2.73 -8.87 -7.59
N GLU A 71 -3.52 -9.77 -8.17
CA GLU A 71 -4.99 -9.64 -8.24
C GLU A 71 -5.64 -9.64 -6.85
N ALA A 72 -5.21 -10.53 -5.96
CA ALA A 72 -5.69 -10.59 -4.58
C ALA A 72 -5.35 -9.31 -3.80
N THR A 73 -4.13 -8.79 -3.98
CA THR A 73 -3.70 -7.54 -3.37
C THR A 73 -4.49 -6.36 -3.94
N GLN A 74 -4.70 -6.33 -5.26
CA GLN A 74 -5.37 -5.23 -5.95
C GLN A 74 -6.81 -5.06 -5.46
N THR A 75 -7.55 -6.16 -5.33
CA THR A 75 -8.93 -6.12 -4.83
C THR A 75 -8.99 -5.53 -3.42
N CYS A 76 -8.08 -5.96 -2.54
CA CYS A 76 -8.00 -5.44 -1.18
C CYS A 76 -7.66 -3.94 -1.18
N MET A 77 -6.69 -3.51 -1.98
CA MET A 77 -6.30 -2.10 -2.10
C MET A 77 -7.44 -1.24 -2.66
N GLU A 78 -8.22 -1.73 -3.62
CA GLU A 78 -9.39 -1.02 -4.14
C GLU A 78 -10.45 -0.78 -3.07
N ASP A 79 -10.66 -1.73 -2.16
CA ASP A 79 -11.58 -1.55 -1.04
C ASP A 79 -11.04 -0.54 -0.02
N LEU A 80 -9.74 -0.54 0.26
CA LEU A 80 -9.12 0.51 1.09
C LEU A 80 -9.28 1.91 0.49
N ARG A 81 -9.17 2.05 -0.84
CA ARG A 81 -9.39 3.35 -1.51
C ARG A 81 -10.81 3.87 -1.32
N LYS A 82 -11.80 2.98 -1.25
CA LYS A 82 -13.20 3.34 -0.94
C LYS A 82 -13.38 3.68 0.55
N GLN A 83 -12.67 2.98 1.43
CA GLN A 83 -12.74 3.16 2.87
C GLN A 83 -12.07 4.47 3.34
N TYR A 84 -11.02 4.90 2.64
CA TYR A 84 -10.22 6.08 2.96
C TYR A 84 -10.17 7.09 1.80
N PRO A 85 -11.31 7.69 1.40
CA PRO A 85 -11.39 8.53 0.20
C PRO A 85 -10.55 9.81 0.29
N GLU A 86 -10.35 10.35 1.50
CA GLU A 86 -9.51 11.53 1.71
C GLU A 86 -8.01 11.21 1.54
N ILE A 87 -7.59 10.02 1.98
CA ILE A 87 -6.24 9.52 1.74
C ILE A 87 -6.05 9.24 0.25
N GLU A 88 -7.02 8.62 -0.41
CA GLU A 88 -6.98 8.38 -1.85
C GLU A 88 -6.87 9.69 -2.67
N ALA A 89 -7.51 10.76 -2.23
CA ALA A 89 -7.47 12.05 -2.92
C ALA A 89 -6.17 12.85 -2.70
N ASP A 90 -5.38 12.53 -1.66
CA ASP A 90 -4.22 13.33 -1.25
C ASP A 90 -2.90 12.54 -1.25
N LYS A 91 -2.00 12.91 -2.17
CA LYS A 91 -0.68 12.26 -2.32
C LYS A 91 0.22 12.37 -1.09
N ALA A 92 0.11 13.45 -0.30
CA ALA A 92 0.88 13.60 0.92
C ALA A 92 0.37 12.65 2.02
N LEU A 93 -0.96 12.45 2.10
CA LEU A 93 -1.54 11.46 3.00
C LEU A 93 -1.21 10.03 2.56
N GLN A 94 -1.30 9.72 1.25
CA GLN A 94 -0.85 8.44 0.71
C GLN A 94 0.61 8.16 1.08
N LYS A 95 1.48 9.15 0.93
CA LYS A 95 2.89 9.01 1.30
C LYS A 95 3.03 8.70 2.80
N GLN A 96 2.31 9.40 3.67
CA GLN A 96 2.36 9.15 5.11
C GLN A 96 1.87 7.75 5.48
N VAL A 97 0.79 7.28 4.86
CA VAL A 97 0.30 5.90 5.03
C VAL A 97 1.38 4.91 4.60
N MET A 98 1.98 5.08 3.42
CA MET A 98 3.03 4.17 2.95
C MET A 98 4.30 4.20 3.81
N ASP A 99 4.68 5.37 4.33
CA ASP A 99 5.79 5.51 5.28
C ASP A 99 5.51 4.76 6.61
N LYS A 100 4.26 4.78 7.09
CA LYS A 100 3.81 4.02 8.27
C LYS A 100 3.69 2.52 7.97
N THR A 101 3.15 2.14 6.82
CA THR A 101 3.07 0.74 6.37
C THR A 101 4.44 0.08 6.39
N ARG A 102 5.50 0.75 5.90
CA ARG A 102 6.86 0.21 5.95
C ARG A 102 7.37 -0.07 7.37
N GLN A 103 6.84 0.63 8.38
CA GLN A 103 7.17 0.38 9.79
C GLN A 103 6.36 -0.79 10.37
N TYR A 104 5.09 -0.95 9.95
CA TYR A 104 4.21 -2.00 10.45
C TYR A 104 4.41 -3.36 9.76
N CYS A 105 4.68 -3.37 8.45
CA CYS A 105 4.92 -4.57 7.65
C CYS A 105 6.06 -4.30 6.65
N PRO A 106 7.32 -4.53 7.04
CA PRO A 106 8.46 -4.32 6.15
C PRO A 106 8.37 -5.26 4.94
N ASN A 107 8.78 -4.75 3.77
CA ASN A 107 8.79 -5.55 2.54
C ASN A 107 9.86 -6.65 2.65
N PRO A 108 9.50 -7.94 2.51
CA PRO A 108 10.46 -9.05 2.61
C PRO A 108 11.65 -8.93 1.65
N LEU A 109 11.47 -8.27 0.50
CA LEU A 109 12.55 -8.05 -0.47
C LEU A 109 13.59 -7.02 0.00
N GLU A 110 13.21 -6.05 0.84
CA GLU A 110 14.14 -5.05 1.38
C GLU A 110 15.10 -5.67 2.41
N THR A 111 14.77 -6.84 2.95
CA THR A 111 15.62 -7.59 3.89
C THR A 111 16.66 -8.48 3.20
N LEU A 112 16.62 -8.56 1.86
CA LEU A 112 17.57 -9.35 1.10
C LEU A 112 18.76 -8.50 0.70
N ASP A 113 19.95 -8.92 1.13
CA ASP A 113 21.22 -8.48 0.57
C ASP A 113 21.40 -9.15 -0.81
N LEU A 114 20.62 -8.68 -1.80
CA LEU A 114 20.74 -9.14 -3.18
C LEU A 114 22.03 -8.55 -3.76
N LYS A 115 23.14 -9.26 -3.61
CA LYS A 115 24.35 -8.96 -4.36
C LYS A 115 23.98 -9.08 -5.84
N ALA A 116 23.90 -7.95 -6.54
CA ALA A 116 23.64 -7.92 -7.98
C ALA A 116 24.62 -8.86 -8.68
N PRO A 117 24.19 -9.63 -9.70
CA PRO A 117 25.11 -10.47 -10.45
C PRO A 117 26.23 -9.57 -11.01
N ALA A 118 27.48 -9.92 -10.70
CA ALA A 118 28.61 -9.33 -11.38
C ALA A 118 28.48 -9.70 -12.87
N GLY A 119 28.29 -8.68 -13.71
CA GLY A 119 28.22 -8.83 -15.16
C GLY A 119 29.51 -9.35 -15.77
#